data_AF-A0A349U5J8-F1
#
_entry.id   AF-A0A349U5J8-F1
#
_cell.length_a   1.000
_cell.length_b   1.000
_cell.length_c   1.000
_cell.angle_alpha   90.00
_cell.angle_beta   90.00
_cell.angle_gamma   90.00
#
_symmetry.space_group_name_H-M   'P 1'
#
loop_
_entity.id
_entity.type
_entity.pdbx_description
1 polymer ?
#
loop_
_entity_poly.entity_id
_entity_poly.type
_entity_poly.pdbx_seq_one_letter_code
_entity_poly.pdbx_strand_id
1 'polypeptide(L)'
;MFSTDKTSGKVPLTIKFIDQSANFPASWAWDFDNDGNIDFTTKNPSYTYNTPGIYSVKLTVGNSAGSDNEIKVDYIIFNTETSNILSQPKTKGKAGKHSNWSIITPVIILAVVVFSMGIIFYRMRRR
;
A
#
# COMPACT_ATOMS: atom_id res chain seq x y z
N MET A 1 -3.25 3.90 20.73
CA MET A 1 -2.18 3.84 19.72
C MET A 1 -1.82 2.38 19.46
N PHE A 2 -1.28 2.02 18.29
CA PHE A 2 -0.84 0.64 18.01
C PHE A 2 0.40 0.54 17.09
N SER A 3 1.00 -0.64 17.02
CA SER A 3 2.07 -0.98 16.06
C SER A 3 1.90 -2.39 15.49
N THR A 4 2.70 -2.72 14.46
CA THR A 4 2.72 -4.04 13.81
C THR A 4 4.15 -4.57 13.66
N ASP A 5 4.28 -5.89 13.48
CA ASP A 5 5.56 -6.54 13.17
C ASP A 5 6.04 -6.28 11.72
N LYS A 6 5.10 -6.00 10.82
CA LYS A 6 5.35 -5.65 9.42
C LYS A 6 4.20 -4.83 8.86
N THR A 7 4.50 -4.09 7.79
CA THR A 7 3.55 -3.22 7.08
C THR A 7 3.51 -3.52 5.58
N SER A 8 4.32 -4.45 5.09
CA SER A 8 4.26 -4.86 3.70
C SER A 8 4.73 -6.30 3.49
N GLY A 9 4.32 -6.87 2.35
CA GLY A 9 4.73 -8.21 1.94
C GLY A 9 3.89 -8.74 0.80
N LYS A 10 3.98 -10.05 0.59
CA LYS A 10 3.17 -10.78 -0.39
C LYS A 10 2.07 -11.55 0.32
N VAL A 11 0.91 -11.65 -0.32
CA VAL A 11 -0.22 -12.42 0.23
C VAL A 11 -0.04 -13.93 0.05
N PRO A 12 -0.59 -14.76 0.95
CA PRO A 12 -1.24 -14.36 2.20
C PRO A 12 -0.20 -13.85 3.22
N LEU A 13 -0.51 -12.71 3.88
CA LEU A 13 0.37 -12.14 4.90
C LEU A 13 -0.36 -11.99 6.23
N THR A 14 0.07 -12.76 7.23
CA THR A 14 -0.41 -12.65 8.61
C THR A 14 0.37 -11.60 9.37
N ILE A 15 -0.27 -10.52 9.81
CA ILE A 15 0.34 -9.41 10.58
C ILE A 15 -0.09 -9.52 12.03
N LYS A 16 0.85 -9.28 12.96
CA LYS A 16 0.59 -9.18 14.39
C LYS A 16 0.40 -7.72 14.76
N PHE A 17 -0.72 -7.41 15.38
CA PHE A 17 -1.04 -6.07 15.88
C PHE A 17 -0.80 -6.01 17.40
N ILE A 18 -0.18 -4.93 17.85
CA ILE A 18 0.14 -4.69 19.25
C ILE A 18 -0.51 -3.38 19.69
N ASP A 19 -1.46 -3.47 20.63
CA ASP A 19 -2.03 -2.31 21.30
C ASP A 19 -0.97 -1.63 22.19
N GLN A 20 -0.86 -0.31 22.05
CA GLN A 20 0.01 0.58 22.80
C GLN A 20 -0.80 1.69 23.48
N SER A 21 -2.12 1.51 23.65
CA SER A 21 -3.00 2.50 24.26
C SER A 21 -2.71 2.67 25.75
N ALA A 22 -2.72 3.93 26.21
CA ALA A 22 -2.56 4.29 27.62
C ALA A 22 -3.92 4.28 28.35
N ASN A 23 -3.92 4.60 29.65
CA ASN A 23 -5.12 4.79 30.46
C ASN A 23 -6.02 3.53 30.60
N PHE A 24 -5.42 2.34 30.65
CA PHE A 24 -6.10 1.08 31.00
C PHE A 24 -7.36 0.80 30.15
N PRO A 25 -7.20 0.56 28.84
CA PRO A 25 -8.32 0.12 28.01
C PRO A 25 -8.91 -1.21 28.52
N ALA A 26 -10.24 -1.30 28.50
CA ALA A 26 -11.02 -2.48 28.88
C ALA A 26 -11.68 -3.17 27.68
N SER A 27 -11.75 -2.50 26.53
CA SER A 27 -12.27 -3.04 25.28
C SER A 27 -11.44 -2.59 24.08
N TRP A 28 -11.44 -3.42 23.03
CA TRP A 28 -10.79 -3.17 21.74
C TRP A 28 -11.78 -3.49 20.62
N ALA A 29 -11.74 -2.71 19.56
CA ALA A 29 -12.47 -2.95 18.33
C ALA A 29 -11.54 -2.60 17.16
N TRP A 30 -11.06 -3.65 16.50
CA TRP A 30 -10.18 -3.57 15.34
C TRP A 30 -11.00 -3.67 14.06
N ASP A 31 -10.71 -2.79 13.13
CA ASP A 31 -11.25 -2.74 11.77
C ASP A 31 -10.04 -2.62 10.83
N PHE A 32 -9.73 -3.71 10.13
CA PHE A 32 -8.46 -3.90 9.43
C PHE A 32 -8.44 -3.36 8.00
N ASP A 33 -9.60 -3.10 7.43
CA ASP A 33 -9.75 -2.46 6.12
C ASP A 33 -10.50 -1.12 6.18
N ASN A 34 -10.88 -0.69 7.39
CA ASN A 34 -11.59 0.55 7.68
C ASN A 34 -12.90 0.65 6.88
N ASP A 35 -13.61 -0.48 6.77
CA ASP A 35 -14.90 -0.60 6.07
C ASP A 35 -16.11 -0.30 6.99
N GLY A 36 -15.86 -0.13 8.30
CA GLY A 36 -16.87 0.13 9.32
C GLY A 36 -17.32 -1.11 10.08
N ASN A 37 -16.83 -2.30 9.73
CA ASN A 37 -17.08 -3.55 10.42
C ASN A 37 -15.94 -3.87 11.41
N ILE A 38 -16.28 -4.47 12.54
CA ILE A 38 -15.28 -4.89 13.53
C ILE A 38 -14.86 -6.33 13.24
N ASP A 39 -13.59 -6.51 12.90
CA ASP A 39 -13.00 -7.82 12.65
C ASP A 39 -12.62 -8.55 13.94
N PHE A 40 -12.08 -7.81 14.93
CA PHE A 40 -11.54 -8.40 16.17
C PHE A 40 -11.77 -7.52 17.40
N THR A 41 -11.95 -8.17 18.54
CA THR A 41 -12.17 -7.50 19.85
C THR A 41 -11.12 -7.85 20.90
N THR A 42 -10.08 -8.60 20.53
CA THR A 42 -8.96 -8.93 21.41
C THR A 42 -7.89 -7.84 21.37
N LYS A 43 -7.08 -7.74 22.43
CA LYS A 43 -6.05 -6.69 22.57
C LYS A 43 -4.98 -6.71 21.47
N ASN A 44 -4.40 -7.87 21.20
CA ASN A 44 -3.28 -8.05 20.26
C ASN A 44 -3.59 -9.14 19.24
N PRO A 45 -4.47 -8.89 18.26
CA PRO A 45 -4.87 -9.88 17.27
C PRO A 45 -3.77 -10.16 16.24
N SER A 46 -3.89 -11.31 15.57
CA SER A 46 -3.19 -11.58 14.32
C SER A 46 -4.21 -11.64 13.19
N TYR A 47 -3.98 -10.92 12.11
CA TYR A 47 -4.90 -10.85 10.97
C TYR A 47 -4.19 -11.21 9.67
N THR A 48 -4.85 -11.99 8.81
CA THR A 48 -4.27 -12.43 7.54
C THR A 48 -4.98 -11.79 6.37
N TYR A 49 -4.23 -10.99 5.62
CA TYR A 49 -4.71 -10.41 4.37
C TYR A 49 -4.41 -11.38 3.23
N ASN A 50 -5.47 -11.79 2.54
CA ASN A 50 -5.40 -12.77 1.43
C ASN A 50 -5.34 -12.09 0.06
N THR A 51 -5.71 -10.82 -0.01
CA THR A 51 -5.83 -10.06 -1.25
C THR A 51 -4.78 -8.95 -1.29
N PRO A 52 -4.07 -8.79 -2.42
CA PRO A 52 -3.19 -7.64 -2.62
C PRO A 52 -3.98 -6.33 -2.53
N GLY A 53 -3.40 -5.30 -1.95
CA GLY A 53 -4.09 -4.04 -1.69
C GLY A 53 -3.34 -3.12 -0.73
N ILE A 54 -3.89 -1.93 -0.56
CA ILE A 54 -3.45 -0.95 0.43
C ILE A 54 -4.59 -0.83 1.44
N TYR A 55 -4.30 -1.04 2.72
CA TYR A 55 -5.30 -1.10 3.77
C TYR A 55 -5.05 -0.04 4.85
N SER A 56 -6.13 0.63 5.25
CA SER A 56 -6.14 1.52 6.41
C SER A 56 -6.65 0.75 7.62
N VAL A 57 -5.98 0.87 8.76
CA VAL A 57 -6.34 0.11 9.97
C VAL A 57 -6.83 1.08 11.05
N LYS A 58 -7.97 0.74 11.66
CA LYS A 58 -8.54 1.46 12.79
C LYS A 58 -8.57 0.59 14.04
N LEU A 59 -8.08 1.16 15.14
CA LEU A 59 -8.29 0.61 16.48
C LEU A 59 -9.13 1.61 17.28
N THR A 60 -10.25 1.14 17.81
CA THR A 60 -11.03 1.87 18.84
C THR A 60 -10.85 1.16 20.17
N VAL A 61 -10.49 1.89 21.21
CA VAL A 61 -10.36 1.39 22.58
C VAL A 61 -11.33 2.10 23.50
N GLY A 62 -11.80 1.42 24.54
CA GLY A 62 -12.71 2.00 25.52
C GLY A 62 -12.40 1.57 26.95
N ASN A 63 -12.77 2.40 27.91
CA ASN A 63 -12.80 2.11 29.33
C ASN A 63 -14.02 2.81 29.99
N SER A 64 -14.11 2.81 31.32
CA SER A 64 -15.22 3.45 32.04
C SER A 64 -15.31 4.97 31.87
N ALA A 65 -14.23 5.63 31.44
CA ALA A 65 -14.19 7.07 31.22
C ALA A 65 -14.58 7.47 29.79
N GLY A 66 -14.62 6.52 28.84
CA GLY A 66 -15.00 6.78 27.46
C GLY A 66 -14.22 5.94 26.46
N SER A 67 -14.15 6.42 25.22
CA SER A 67 -13.47 5.75 24.11
C SER A 67 -12.62 6.71 23.31
N ASP A 68 -11.56 6.19 22.70
CA ASP A 68 -10.70 6.89 21.75
C ASP A 68 -10.32 5.95 20.61
N ASN A 69 -9.89 6.50 19.46
CA ASN A 69 -9.47 5.70 18.32
C ASN A 69 -8.22 6.25 17.60
N GLU A 70 -7.46 5.35 17.01
CA GLU A 70 -6.40 5.67 16.04
C GLU A 70 -6.74 5.07 14.69
N ILE A 71 -6.56 5.84 13.62
CA ILE A 71 -6.60 5.34 12.24
C ILE A 71 -5.22 5.57 11.63
N LYS A 72 -4.62 4.51 11.08
CA LYS A 72 -3.44 4.62 10.23
C LYS A 72 -3.85 4.39 8.79
N VAL A 73 -3.82 5.47 8.01
CA VAL A 73 -4.22 5.49 6.59
C VAL A 73 -3.12 4.87 5.74
N ASP A 74 -3.51 4.07 4.74
CA ASP A 74 -2.61 3.41 3.78
C ASP A 74 -1.43 2.68 4.44
N TYR A 75 -1.71 2.07 5.59
CA TYR A 75 -0.70 1.59 6.53
C TYR A 75 -0.10 0.25 6.12
N ILE A 76 -0.89 -0.62 5.53
CA ILE A 76 -0.47 -1.97 5.15
C ILE A 76 -0.52 -2.13 3.63
N ILE A 77 0.59 -2.55 3.01
CA ILE A 77 0.77 -2.62 1.55
C ILE A 77 1.10 -4.05 1.13
N PHE A 78 0.24 -4.65 0.34
CA PHE A 78 0.45 -5.97 -0.23
C PHE A 78 0.63 -5.91 -1.73
N ASN A 79 1.77 -6.41 -2.18
CA ASN A 79 2.06 -6.50 -3.61
C ASN A 79 1.64 -7.88 -4.11
N THR A 80 1.02 -7.92 -5.29
CA THR A 80 1.01 -9.16 -6.09
C THR A 80 2.46 -9.55 -6.34
N GLU A 81 2.79 -10.82 -6.17
CA GLU A 81 3.99 -11.41 -6.80
C GLU A 81 4.17 -10.80 -8.19
N THR A 82 5.24 -10.02 -8.43
CA THR A 82 5.74 -9.85 -9.79
C THR A 82 6.14 -11.23 -10.24
N SER A 83 5.28 -11.84 -11.07
CA SER A 83 5.62 -13.00 -11.86
C SER A 83 7.02 -12.81 -12.43
N ASN A 84 7.85 -13.82 -12.26
CA ASN A 84 9.18 -13.97 -12.78
C ASN A 84 9.38 -13.41 -14.22
N ILE A 85 9.60 -12.11 -14.42
CA ILE A 85 10.06 -11.56 -15.71
C ILE A 85 11.60 -11.57 -15.71
N LEU A 86 12.14 -12.79 -15.60
CA LEU A 86 13.37 -13.16 -16.27
C LEU A 86 13.16 -14.51 -16.96
N SER A 87 12.07 -14.66 -17.71
CA SER A 87 12.15 -15.47 -18.92
C SER A 87 13.08 -14.73 -19.88
N GLN A 88 14.39 -14.91 -19.73
CA GLN A 88 15.18 -14.95 -20.95
C GLN A 88 14.63 -16.14 -21.73
N PRO A 89 14.13 -15.98 -22.96
CA PRO A 89 14.22 -17.11 -23.85
C PRO A 89 15.71 -17.43 -23.95
N LYS A 90 16.14 -18.60 -23.45
CA LYS A 90 17.39 -19.19 -23.92
C LYS A 90 17.15 -19.60 -25.38
N THR A 91 17.07 -18.62 -26.27
CA THR A 91 17.31 -18.89 -27.69
C THR A 91 18.78 -19.23 -27.81
N LYS A 92 19.10 -20.50 -28.04
CA LYS A 92 20.36 -20.87 -28.67
C LYS A 92 20.32 -20.24 -30.06
N GLY A 93 20.96 -19.08 -30.23
CA GLY A 93 21.03 -18.36 -31.50
C GLY A 93 22.30 -17.52 -31.55
N LYS A 94 23.10 -17.75 -32.59
CA LYS A 94 24.41 -17.14 -32.85
C LYS A 94 24.41 -15.61 -32.67
N ALA A 95 25.57 -15.11 -32.21
CA ALA A 95 25.91 -13.70 -32.05
C ALA A 95 25.51 -12.84 -33.27
N GLY A 96 24.75 -11.78 -32.99
CA GLY A 96 24.48 -10.68 -33.90
C GLY A 96 24.34 -9.39 -33.11
N LYS A 97 25.28 -8.47 -33.31
CA LYS A 97 25.34 -7.12 -32.73
C LYS A 97 24.05 -6.34 -33.04
N HIS A 98 23.46 -5.73 -32.01
CA HIS A 98 22.81 -4.40 -31.92
C HIS A 98 21.87 -4.42 -30.70
N SER A 99 22.21 -3.63 -29.68
CA SER A 99 21.49 -3.55 -28.40
C SER A 99 20.13 -2.88 -28.58
N ASN A 100 19.05 -3.67 -28.50
CA ASN A 100 17.67 -3.18 -28.50
C ASN A 100 17.22 -2.89 -27.06
N TRP A 101 16.85 -1.63 -26.79
CA TRP A 101 16.27 -1.15 -25.53
C TRP A 101 14.79 -1.56 -25.49
N SER A 102 14.43 -2.59 -24.71
CA SER A 102 13.02 -2.93 -24.48
C SER A 102 12.39 -1.85 -23.59
N ILE A 103 11.46 -1.11 -24.16
CA ILE A 103 10.63 -0.11 -23.46
C ILE A 103 9.72 -0.87 -22.48
N ILE A 104 9.96 -0.73 -21.18
CA ILE A 104 9.05 -1.22 -20.14
C ILE A 104 7.97 -0.15 -19.97
N THR A 105 6.69 -0.53 -20.12
CA THR A 105 5.53 0.35 -19.93
C THR A 105 5.49 0.91 -18.50
N PRO A 106 5.17 2.20 -18.28
CA PRO A 106 5.02 2.72 -16.93
C PRO A 106 3.71 2.20 -16.31
N VAL A 107 3.79 1.73 -15.06
CA VAL A 107 2.64 1.51 -14.20
C VAL A 107 1.93 2.87 -14.01
N ILE A 108 0.65 2.90 -14.37
CA ILE A 108 -0.20 4.09 -14.42
C ILE A 108 -0.46 4.59 -12.99
N ILE A 109 0.04 5.79 -12.66
CA ILE A 109 -0.51 6.62 -11.58
C ILE A 109 -1.42 7.64 -12.27
N LEU A 110 -2.73 7.64 -11.96
CA LEU A 110 -3.66 8.63 -12.52
C LEU A 110 -4.22 9.54 -11.41
N ALA A 111 -3.76 10.79 -11.42
CA ALA A 111 -4.58 11.97 -11.16
C ALA A 111 -4.09 13.12 -12.05
N VAL A 112 -4.82 13.26 -13.18
CA VAL A 112 -5.06 14.35 -14.17
C VAL A 112 -4.56 15.75 -13.74
N VAL A 113 -4.02 16.69 -14.54
CA VAL A 113 -4.34 17.32 -15.86
C VAL A 113 -3.06 18.12 -16.25
N VAL A 114 -2.53 18.28 -17.49
CA VAL A 114 -3.08 18.91 -18.71
C VAL A 114 -2.27 18.47 -19.95
N PHE A 115 -3.05 18.28 -21.01
CA PHE A 115 -2.76 17.82 -22.37
C PHE A 115 -1.80 18.70 -23.18
N SER A 116 -0.97 18.06 -23.99
CA SER A 116 -0.10 18.64 -25.02
C SER A 116 -0.89 19.38 -26.10
N MET A 117 -0.48 20.61 -26.45
CA MET A 117 -0.61 21.16 -27.81
C MET A 117 0.22 22.44 -27.97
N GLY A 118 1.04 22.49 -29.03
CA GLY A 118 1.44 23.75 -29.66
C GLY A 118 2.85 24.24 -29.36
N ILE A 119 3.79 23.93 -30.25
CA ILE A 119 4.96 24.75 -30.52
C ILE A 119 4.46 26.14 -30.96
N ILE A 120 4.59 27.17 -30.12
CA ILE A 120 4.55 28.58 -30.56
C ILE A 120 5.58 29.39 -29.75
N PHE A 121 6.62 29.86 -30.45
CA PHE A 121 7.52 30.92 -30.00
C PHE A 121 6.70 32.17 -29.64
N TYR A 122 6.86 32.73 -28.44
CA TYR A 122 6.53 34.14 -28.21
C TYR A 122 7.76 34.94 -27.81
N ARG A 123 7.96 35.98 -28.59
CA ARG A 123 9.09 36.88 -28.69
C ARG A 123 9.13 37.82 -27.48
N MET A 124 10.31 37.97 -26.89
CA MET A 124 10.63 38.92 -25.83
C MET A 124 10.26 40.36 -26.25
N ARG A 125 9.35 41.01 -25.51
CA ARG A 125 9.04 42.43 -25.70
C ARG A 125 9.91 43.26 -24.76
N ARG A 126 10.91 43.95 -25.33
CA ARG A 126 11.58 45.07 -24.65
C ARG A 126 10.59 46.22 -24.51
N ARG A 127 10.54 46.84 -23.33
CA ARG A 127 10.39 48.29 -23.20
C ARG A 127 11.71 48.80 -22.66
#